data_AF-A0AAE1D062-F1
#
_entry.id   AF-A0AAE1D062-F1
#
_cell.length_a   1.000
_cell.length_b   1.000
_cell.length_c   1.000
_cell.angle_alpha   90.00
_cell.angle_beta   90.00
_cell.angle_gamma   90.00
#
_symmetry.space_group_name_H-M   'P 1'
#
loop_
_entity.id
_entity.type
_entity.pdbx_description
1 polymer ?
#
loop_
_entity_poly.entity_id
_entity_poly.type
_entity_poly.pdbx_seq_one_letter_code
_entity_poly.pdbx_strand_id
1 'polypeptide(L)'
;FIGDLCDVACANGTYGDKCNFNCSLHCAGIGKKCDFRDGNCTAGCVKGYQEPTCQQPCGRGTYGQGCSRNCSLNCAGRYKYCNSTEGTCLMGCVRGFTGPLCDIVQEEPYDFSVLIVASLCGASTLAVLTISVLIWSREMVFKKQVKSPTGST
;
A
#
# COMPACT_ATOMS: atom_id res chain seq x y z
N PHE A 1 -27.83 -10.74 -34.83
CA PHE A 1 -29.15 -10.83 -35.49
C PHE A 1 -29.06 -11.79 -36.68
N ILE A 2 -30.16 -12.44 -37.01
CA ILE A 2 -30.31 -13.36 -38.15
C ILE A 2 -31.64 -13.07 -38.89
N GLY A 3 -31.88 -13.76 -40.01
CA GLY A 3 -33.06 -13.55 -40.87
C GLY A 3 -32.84 -12.48 -41.94
N ASP A 4 -33.64 -12.52 -43.01
CA ASP A 4 -33.48 -11.67 -44.18
C ASP A 4 -33.68 -10.17 -43.87
N LEU A 5 -34.44 -9.87 -42.81
CA LEU A 5 -34.70 -8.52 -42.31
C LEU A 5 -33.86 -8.15 -41.07
N CYS A 6 -32.94 -9.03 -40.64
CA CYS A 6 -32.09 -8.80 -39.46
C CYS A 6 -32.86 -8.54 -38.16
N ASP A 7 -34.07 -9.06 -38.05
CA ASP A 7 -35.03 -8.84 -36.96
C ASP A 7 -35.07 -9.98 -35.93
N VAL A 8 -34.44 -11.12 -36.23
CA VAL A 8 -34.39 -12.27 -35.33
C VAL A 8 -33.22 -12.13 -34.36
N ALA A 9 -33.54 -12.17 -33.06
CA ALA A 9 -32.56 -12.15 -31.98
C ALA A 9 -31.69 -13.42 -31.95
N CYS A 10 -30.46 -13.28 -31.48
CA CYS A 10 -29.57 -14.42 -31.28
C CYS A 10 -30.04 -15.30 -30.12
N ALA A 11 -29.66 -16.58 -30.17
CA ALA A 11 -29.81 -17.45 -29.01
C ALA A 11 -28.99 -16.91 -27.82
N ASN A 12 -29.46 -17.19 -26.60
CA ASN A 12 -28.76 -16.79 -25.37
C ASN A 12 -27.29 -17.24 -25.42
N GLY A 13 -26.37 -16.31 -25.15
CA GLY A 13 -24.94 -16.58 -25.15
C GLY A 13 -24.22 -16.16 -26.45
N THR A 14 -24.93 -15.65 -27.45
CA THR A 14 -24.33 -15.13 -28.70
C THR A 14 -24.86 -13.75 -29.07
N TYR A 15 -24.06 -12.96 -29.80
CA TYR A 15 -24.40 -11.61 -30.23
C TYR A 15 -23.75 -11.22 -31.56
N GLY A 16 -24.15 -10.06 -32.09
CA GLY A 16 -23.63 -9.45 -33.30
C GLY A 16 -24.13 -10.09 -34.60
N ASP A 17 -23.50 -9.73 -35.71
CA ASP A 17 -23.92 -10.14 -37.05
C ASP A 17 -23.88 -11.65 -37.18
N LYS A 18 -25.01 -12.24 -37.61
CA LYS A 18 -25.19 -13.69 -37.74
C LYS A 18 -24.90 -14.47 -36.45
N CYS A 19 -24.89 -13.80 -35.29
CA CYS A 19 -24.59 -14.38 -33.98
C CYS A 19 -23.19 -15.00 -33.89
N ASN A 20 -22.22 -14.40 -34.58
CA ASN A 20 -20.84 -14.92 -34.65
C ASN A 20 -19.99 -14.68 -33.40
N PHE A 21 -20.45 -13.85 -32.45
CA PHE A 21 -19.71 -13.57 -31.23
C PHE A 21 -20.37 -14.21 -30.02
N ASN A 22 -19.56 -14.66 -29.06
CA ASN A 22 -20.06 -15.23 -27.80
C ASN A 22 -20.10 -14.17 -26.70
N CYS A 23 -21.17 -14.16 -25.91
CA CYS A 23 -21.24 -13.38 -24.68
C CYS A 23 -20.06 -13.73 -23.76
N SER A 24 -19.57 -12.74 -22.99
CA SER A 24 -18.53 -13.00 -22.00
C SER A 24 -19.03 -13.97 -20.91
N LEU A 25 -18.18 -14.93 -20.54
CA LEU A 25 -18.41 -15.80 -19.37
C LEU A 25 -18.42 -15.02 -18.05
N HIS A 26 -17.94 -13.78 -18.08
CA HIS A 26 -17.87 -12.86 -16.94
C HIS A 26 -19.09 -11.93 -16.84
N CYS A 27 -20.11 -12.09 -17.68
CA CYS A 27 -21.41 -11.49 -17.40
C CYS A 27 -21.93 -11.96 -16.03
N ALA A 28 -22.56 -11.06 -15.27
CA ALA A 28 -23.25 -11.43 -14.04
C ALA A 28 -24.61 -12.07 -14.33
N GLY A 29 -25.29 -12.54 -13.28
CA GLY A 29 -26.62 -13.13 -13.37
C GLY A 29 -26.66 -14.57 -13.92
N ILE A 30 -27.88 -15.12 -13.97
CA ILE A 30 -28.16 -16.49 -14.40
C ILE A 30 -28.01 -16.59 -15.93
N GLY A 31 -27.24 -17.58 -16.39
CA GLY A 31 -27.10 -17.87 -17.81
C GLY A 31 -26.19 -16.92 -18.58
N LYS A 32 -25.45 -16.03 -17.91
CA LYS A 32 -24.39 -15.20 -18.51
C LYS A 32 -24.87 -14.42 -19.75
N LYS A 33 -26.06 -13.86 -19.65
CA LYS A 33 -26.75 -13.22 -20.77
C LYS A 33 -26.11 -11.90 -21.16
N CYS A 34 -26.06 -11.62 -22.45
CA CYS A 34 -25.70 -10.35 -23.02
C CYS A 34 -26.71 -9.92 -24.09
N ASP A 35 -26.75 -8.62 -24.38
CA ASP A 35 -27.56 -8.07 -25.46
C ASP A 35 -27.07 -8.62 -26.80
N PHE A 36 -28.01 -9.12 -27.60
CA PHE A 36 -27.71 -9.81 -28.85
C PHE A 36 -27.20 -8.89 -29.97
N ARG A 37 -27.28 -7.56 -29.80
CA ARG A 37 -26.82 -6.56 -30.77
C ARG A 37 -25.38 -6.19 -30.52
N ASP A 38 -25.05 -5.78 -29.30
CA ASP A 38 -23.75 -5.18 -28.96
C ASP A 38 -22.88 -6.03 -28.02
N GLY A 39 -23.44 -7.09 -27.43
CA GLY A 39 -22.72 -7.99 -26.52
C GLY A 39 -22.61 -7.46 -25.08
N ASN A 40 -23.33 -6.41 -24.73
CA ASN A 40 -23.33 -5.84 -23.38
C ASN A 40 -24.02 -6.79 -22.40
N CYS A 41 -23.38 -7.09 -21.27
CA CYS A 41 -23.94 -8.00 -20.29
C CYS A 41 -25.18 -7.38 -19.62
N THR A 42 -26.33 -8.05 -19.71
CA THR A 42 -27.63 -7.47 -19.30
C THR A 42 -27.75 -7.28 -17.78
N ALA A 43 -26.91 -7.97 -17.01
CA ALA A 43 -26.85 -7.87 -15.55
C ALA A 43 -25.53 -7.22 -15.06
N GLY A 44 -24.77 -6.58 -15.95
CA GLY A 44 -23.42 -6.08 -15.66
C GLY A 44 -22.38 -7.19 -15.57
N CYS A 45 -21.21 -6.87 -15.04
CA CYS A 45 -20.08 -7.79 -14.92
C CYS A 45 -19.95 -8.42 -13.53
N VAL A 46 -19.30 -9.57 -13.44
CA VAL A 46 -18.75 -10.03 -12.15
C VAL A 46 -17.60 -9.11 -11.71
N LYS A 47 -17.32 -9.06 -10.40
CA LYS A 47 -16.23 -8.26 -9.83
C LYS A 47 -14.90 -8.55 -10.51
N GLY A 48 -14.16 -7.49 -10.84
CA GLY A 48 -12.85 -7.58 -11.48
C GLY A 48 -12.86 -7.56 -13.00
N TYR A 49 -14.01 -7.31 -13.63
CA TYR A 49 -14.17 -7.15 -15.08
C TYR A 49 -14.79 -5.81 -15.44
N GLN A 50 -14.39 -5.29 -16.60
CA GLN A 50 -14.82 -4.01 -17.12
C GLN A 50 -16.18 -4.10 -17.80
N GLU A 51 -17.08 -3.21 -17.41
CA GLU A 51 -18.34 -2.98 -18.11
C GLU A 51 -18.07 -2.30 -19.47
N PRO A 52 -18.97 -2.45 -20.46
CA PRO A 52 -20.24 -3.18 -20.40
C PRO A 52 -20.19 -4.65 -20.87
N THR A 53 -19.16 -5.07 -21.59
CA THR A 53 -19.08 -6.41 -22.21
C THR A 53 -18.39 -7.47 -21.37
N CYS A 54 -17.72 -7.08 -20.28
CA CYS A 54 -16.99 -7.99 -19.38
C CYS A 54 -15.92 -8.83 -20.06
N GLN A 55 -15.37 -8.38 -21.19
CA GLN A 55 -14.33 -9.10 -21.92
C GLN A 55 -12.95 -8.91 -21.31
N GLN A 56 -12.71 -7.77 -20.65
CA GLN A 56 -11.42 -7.42 -20.07
C GLN A 56 -11.50 -7.40 -18.55
N PRO A 57 -10.46 -7.87 -17.84
CA PRO A 57 -10.35 -7.65 -16.41
C PRO A 57 -10.15 -6.15 -16.13
N CYS A 58 -10.30 -5.72 -14.88
CA CYS A 58 -10.02 -4.35 -14.49
C CYS A 58 -8.62 -3.91 -14.92
N GLY A 59 -8.53 -2.65 -15.35
CA GLY A 59 -7.28 -2.03 -15.71
C GLY A 59 -6.30 -2.01 -14.54
N ARG A 60 -5.02 -1.78 -14.87
CA ARG A 60 -3.98 -1.65 -13.85
C ARG A 60 -4.36 -0.53 -12.88
N GLY A 61 -4.34 -0.83 -11.58
CA GLY A 61 -4.63 0.14 -10.55
C GLY A 61 -6.10 0.22 -10.15
N THR A 62 -7.01 -0.57 -10.75
CA THR A 62 -8.42 -0.62 -10.34
C THR A 62 -8.92 -2.05 -10.05
N TYR A 63 -9.94 -2.16 -9.21
CA TYR A 63 -10.52 -3.43 -8.80
C TYR A 63 -12.01 -3.30 -8.41
N GLY A 64 -12.65 -4.44 -8.17
CA GLY A 64 -14.01 -4.54 -7.65
C GLY A 64 -15.09 -4.53 -8.73
N GLN A 65 -16.33 -4.22 -8.31
CA GLN A 65 -17.48 -4.14 -9.24
C GLN A 65 -17.32 -2.94 -10.17
N GLY A 66 -17.42 -3.18 -11.48
CA GLY A 66 -17.25 -2.14 -12.50
C GLY A 66 -15.89 -1.42 -12.44
N CYS A 67 -14.88 -2.03 -11.82
CA CYS A 67 -13.55 -1.45 -11.64
C CYS A 67 -13.57 -0.06 -10.97
N SER A 68 -14.54 0.15 -10.07
CA SER A 68 -14.80 1.44 -9.43
C SER A 68 -13.86 1.78 -8.26
N ARG A 69 -13.05 0.83 -7.79
CA ARG A 69 -12.10 1.04 -6.68
C ARG A 69 -10.68 1.12 -7.19
N ASN A 70 -9.86 1.96 -6.57
CA ASN A 70 -8.43 2.08 -6.88
C ASN A 70 -7.59 1.23 -5.94
N CYS A 71 -6.56 0.57 -6.47
CA CYS A 71 -5.52 -0.10 -5.68
C CYS A 71 -4.89 0.90 -4.70
N SER A 72 -4.46 0.41 -3.54
CA SER A 72 -3.77 1.25 -2.55
C SER A 72 -2.47 1.82 -3.11
N LEU A 73 -2.20 3.08 -2.79
CA LEU A 73 -0.93 3.72 -3.12
C LEU A 73 0.25 3.13 -2.34
N ASN A 74 -0.02 2.32 -1.32
CA ASN A 74 0.96 1.64 -0.50
C ASN A 74 1.22 0.19 -0.95
N CYS A 75 0.58 -0.28 -2.02
CA CYS A 75 1.00 -1.52 -2.65
C CYS A 75 2.45 -1.39 -3.14
N ALA A 76 3.27 -2.41 -2.89
CA ALA A 76 4.64 -2.45 -3.33
C ALA A 76 4.77 -2.65 -4.85
N GLY A 77 6.00 -2.46 -5.35
CA GLY A 77 6.33 -2.59 -6.77
C GLY A 77 6.10 -1.30 -7.58
N ARG A 78 6.71 -1.23 -8.76
CA ARG A 78 6.73 -0.03 -9.62
C ARG A 78 5.33 0.49 -9.98
N TYR A 79 4.39 -0.43 -10.16
CA TYR A 79 3.07 -0.13 -10.70
C TYR A 79 1.94 -0.30 -9.68
N LYS A 80 2.27 -0.63 -8.41
CA LYS A 80 1.30 -0.73 -7.30
C LYS A 80 0.10 -1.64 -7.64
N TYR A 81 0.38 -2.78 -8.27
CA TYR A 81 -0.68 -3.67 -8.75
C TYR A 81 -1.41 -4.35 -7.59
N CYS A 82 -2.71 -4.47 -7.77
CA CYS A 82 -3.57 -5.25 -6.90
C CYS A 82 -4.46 -6.21 -7.70
N ASN A 83 -4.98 -7.22 -7.02
CA ASN A 83 -5.93 -8.18 -7.58
C ASN A 83 -7.19 -7.44 -8.06
N SER A 84 -7.61 -7.67 -9.30
CA SER A 84 -8.74 -6.95 -9.91
C SER A 84 -10.09 -7.26 -9.23
N THR A 85 -10.24 -8.39 -8.55
CA THR A 85 -11.48 -8.76 -7.86
C THR A 85 -11.53 -8.23 -6.44
N GLU A 86 -10.47 -8.44 -5.66
CA GLU A 86 -10.45 -8.18 -4.21
C GLU A 86 -9.67 -6.92 -3.80
N GLY A 87 -8.77 -6.43 -4.65
CA GLY A 87 -7.92 -5.28 -4.34
C GLY A 87 -6.66 -5.61 -3.56
N THR A 88 -6.40 -6.89 -3.28
CA THR A 88 -5.21 -7.36 -2.56
C THR A 88 -3.93 -7.02 -3.31
N CYS A 89 -2.97 -6.36 -2.67
CA CYS A 89 -1.71 -5.96 -3.29
C CYS A 89 -0.86 -7.19 -3.67
N LEU A 90 -0.52 -7.33 -4.95
CA LEU A 90 0.12 -8.54 -5.49
C LEU A 90 1.59 -8.69 -5.09
N MET A 91 2.25 -7.58 -4.74
CA MET A 91 3.65 -7.55 -4.32
C MET A 91 3.81 -7.25 -2.83
N GLY A 92 2.73 -7.34 -2.05
CA GLY A 92 2.70 -6.91 -0.65
C GLY A 92 2.70 -5.38 -0.50
N CYS A 93 3.10 -4.92 0.68
CA CYS A 93 3.04 -3.52 1.08
C CYS A 93 4.41 -2.85 1.10
N VAL A 94 4.44 -1.54 0.89
CA VAL A 94 5.62 -0.72 1.21
C VAL A 94 5.85 -0.71 2.73
N ARG A 95 7.09 -0.38 3.15
CA ARG A 95 7.47 -0.34 4.57
C ARG A 95 6.54 0.59 5.36
N GLY A 96 6.11 0.15 6.54
CA GLY A 96 5.20 0.90 7.39
C GLY A 96 3.71 0.65 7.10
N PHE A 97 3.38 -0.25 6.17
CA PHE A 97 1.99 -0.64 5.88
C PHE A 97 1.81 -2.16 5.88
N THR A 98 0.62 -2.61 6.27
CA THR A 98 0.25 -4.03 6.31
C THR A 98 -1.23 -4.24 5.94
N GLY A 99 -1.66 -5.51 5.96
CA GLY A 99 -2.98 -5.93 5.52
C GLY A 99 -3.05 -6.21 4.01
N PRO A 100 -4.11 -6.88 3.55
CA PRO A 100 -4.26 -7.24 2.14
C PRO A 100 -4.32 -6.01 1.22
N LEU A 101 -4.88 -4.90 1.70
CA LEU A 101 -5.02 -3.64 0.96
C LEU A 101 -3.93 -2.61 1.30
N CYS A 102 -2.95 -2.93 2.16
CA CYS A 102 -1.90 -2.00 2.59
C CYS A 102 -2.43 -0.66 3.12
N ASP A 103 -3.54 -0.70 3.85
CA ASP A 103 -4.23 0.44 4.44
C ASP A 103 -4.03 0.55 5.95
N ILE A 104 -3.42 -0.47 6.56
CA ILE A 104 -3.10 -0.49 7.99
C ILE A 104 -1.68 0.05 8.16
N VAL A 105 -1.54 1.18 8.87
CA VAL A 105 -0.24 1.72 9.26
C VAL A 105 0.40 0.79 10.29
N GLN A 106 1.63 0.37 10.05
CA GLN A 106 2.46 -0.26 11.07
C GLN A 106 3.06 0.85 11.91
N GLU A 107 2.47 1.10 13.07
CA GLU A 107 3.17 1.83 14.13
C GLU A 107 4.33 0.94 14.55
N GLU A 108 5.53 1.25 14.02
CA GLU A 108 6.77 0.67 14.49
C GLU A 108 6.78 0.88 16.01
N PRO A 109 6.71 -0.21 16.81
CA PRO A 109 6.66 -0.08 18.26
C PRO A 109 7.90 0.70 18.65
N TYR A 110 7.72 1.84 19.34
CA TYR A 110 8.80 2.66 19.89
C TYR A 110 9.97 1.76 20.25
N ASP A 111 11.00 1.80 19.40
CA ASP A 111 12.01 0.76 19.40
C ASP A 111 12.68 0.78 20.78
N PHE A 112 12.52 -0.30 21.54
CA PHE A 112 13.14 -0.46 22.85
C PHE A 112 14.66 -0.29 22.73
N SER A 113 15.24 -0.56 21.55
CA SER A 113 16.64 -0.27 21.24
C SER A 113 16.98 1.22 21.31
N VAL A 114 16.08 2.13 20.92
CA VAL A 114 16.29 3.59 21.03
C VAL A 114 16.27 4.03 22.49
N LEU A 115 15.42 3.43 23.33
CA LEU A 115 15.42 3.65 24.78
C LEU A 115 16.71 3.13 25.43
N ILE A 116 17.20 1.97 25.00
CA ILE A 116 18.48 1.41 25.45
C ILE A 116 19.65 2.30 25.01
N VAL A 117 19.67 2.77 23.76
CA VAL A 117 20.71 3.65 23.21
C VAL A 117 20.73 4.99 23.94
N ALA A 118 19.57 5.59 24.23
CA ALA A 118 19.48 6.80 25.03
C ALA A 118 20.06 6.61 26.44
N SER A 119 19.81 5.45 27.05
CA SER A 119 20.30 5.11 28.39
C SER A 119 21.83 4.93 28.43
N LEU A 120 22.41 4.25 27.44
CA LEU A 120 23.86 4.03 27.34
C LEU A 120 24.64 5.32 27.05
N CYS A 121 24.08 6.20 26.23
CA CYS A 121 24.66 7.52 25.94
C CYS A 121 24.56 8.48 27.14
N GLY A 122 23.48 8.43 27.91
CA GLY A 122 23.30 9.27 29.11
C GLY A 122 24.28 8.95 30.24
N ALA A 123 24.55 7.67 30.50
CA ALA A 123 25.51 7.26 31.54
C ALA A 123 26.95 7.68 31.21
N SER A 124 27.33 7.58 29.93
CA SER A 124 28.68 7.91 29.45
C SER A 124 28.96 9.42 29.55
N THR A 125 27.98 10.27 29.22
CA THR A 125 28.15 11.73 29.32
C THR A 125 28.24 12.21 30.77
N LEU A 126 27.47 11.61 31.69
CA LEU A 126 27.57 11.91 33.13
C LEU A 126 28.93 11.52 33.72
N ALA A 127 29.48 10.36 33.35
CA ALA A 127 30.81 9.94 33.77
C ALA A 127 31.90 10.90 33.27
N VAL A 128 31.82 11.33 32.00
CA VAL A 128 32.79 12.28 31.43
C VAL A 128 32.68 13.65 32.09
N LEU A 129 31.47 14.16 32.37
CA LEU A 129 31.28 15.44 33.06
C LEU A 129 31.78 15.40 34.51
N THR A 130 31.49 14.31 35.25
CA THR A 130 31.99 14.15 36.62
C THR A 130 33.51 14.05 36.66
N ILE A 131 34.13 13.28 35.76
CA ILE A 131 35.59 13.19 35.63
C ILE A 131 36.19 14.56 35.25
N SER A 132 35.59 15.27 34.30
CA SER A 132 36.05 16.60 33.87
C SER A 132 35.95 17.63 35.00
N VAL A 133 34.85 17.62 35.77
CA VAL A 133 34.67 18.48 36.96
C VAL A 133 35.66 18.12 38.06
N LEU A 134 35.95 16.82 38.29
CA LEU A 134 36.93 16.38 39.29
C LEU A 134 38.36 16.76 38.89
N ILE A 135 38.71 16.62 37.62
CA ILE A 135 40.01 17.06 37.08
C ILE A 135 40.10 18.59 37.24
N TRP A 136 39.08 19.32 36.83
CA TRP A 136 39.03 20.77 36.93
C TRP A 136 39.07 21.24 38.40
N SER A 137 38.33 20.60 39.31
CA SER A 137 38.35 20.96 40.73
C SER A 137 39.70 20.67 41.36
N ARG A 138 40.36 19.56 41.00
CA ARG A 138 41.73 19.24 41.45
C ARG A 138 42.73 20.24 40.91
N GLU A 139 42.61 20.62 39.64
CA GLU A 139 43.47 21.62 39.00
C GLU A 139 43.25 23.02 39.60
N MET A 140 42.01 23.39 39.92
CA MET A 140 41.65 24.65 40.57
C MET A 140 42.13 24.69 42.02
N VAL A 141 42.04 23.57 42.76
CA VAL A 141 42.64 23.43 44.10
C VAL A 141 44.17 23.53 44.02
N PHE A 142 44.79 22.90 43.04
CA PHE A 142 46.25 22.96 42.82
C PHE A 142 46.70 24.38 42.46
N LYS A 143 45.99 25.07 41.56
CA LYS A 143 46.22 26.49 41.22
C LYS A 143 46.01 27.43 42.41
N LYS A 144 45.09 27.09 43.33
CA LYS A 144 44.85 27.84 44.58
C LYS A 144 45.99 27.67 45.59
N GLN A 145 46.64 26.50 45.63
CA GLN A 145 47.85 26.27 46.46
C GLN A 145 49.11 26.93 45.89
N VAL A 146 49.21 27.04 44.55
CA VAL A 146 50.34 27.73 43.87
C VAL A 146 50.23 29.27 43.95
N LYS A 147 49.04 29.83 44.23
CA LYS A 147 48.78 31.28 44.18
C LYS A 147 48.33 31.90 45.52
N SER A 148 48.93 31.50 46.64
CA SER A 148 48.93 32.30 47.89
C SER A 148 50.34 32.81 48.23
N PRO A 149 50.45 34.03 48.79
CA PRO A 149 51.53 34.97 48.46
C PRO A 149 52.76 34.83 49.35
N THR A 150 53.95 34.85 48.74
CA THR A 150 55.15 35.38 49.40
C THR A 150 55.00 36.89 49.51
N GLY A 151 54.63 37.35 50.71
CA GLY A 151 54.68 38.76 51.10
C GLY A 151 55.49 38.93 52.37
N SER A 152 56.39 39.92 52.36
CA SER A 152 57.24 40.49 53.43
C SER A 152 58.55 39.77 53.77
N THR A 153 59.66 40.26 53.23
CA THR A 153 60.48 41.28 53.93
C THR A 153 61.23 42.13 52.92
#